data_AF-A0A645ABX7-F1
#
_entry.id   AF-A0A645ABX7-F1
#
_cell.length_a   1.000
_cell.length_b   1.000
_cell.length_c   1.000
_cell.angle_alpha   90.00
_cell.angle_beta   90.00
_cell.angle_gamma   90.00
#
_symmetry.space_group_name_H-M   'P 1'
#
loop_
_entity.id
_entity.type
_entity.pdbx_description
1 polymer ?
#
loop_
_entity_poly.entity_id
_entity_poly.type
_entity_poly.pdbx_seq_one_letter_code
_entity_poly.pdbx_strand_id
1 'polypeptide(L)'
;MDFDAAYAEVSKFQPNPSLRTVISWCLYPKVVEEFIRHRREYGYIMRMGSHVFFNGMAVGETNKINIEDGKTLVIKYLGLGDVNEDGTRTVQFELNGMRREVAVPDKFAQGKGAAVALADPEDKSQVGASIPGMVSKITVKPGDQVVENQVVAVVEAMKMETSVVARMAGTVDEILVKDGHAVKAGQLLLTIK
;
A
#
# COMPACT_ATOMS: atom_id res chain seq x y z
N MET A 1 -29.26 -4.12 -20.46
CA MET A 1 -28.21 -3.67 -19.52
C MET A 1 -28.90 -3.52 -18.18
N ASP A 2 -28.47 -4.27 -17.18
CA ASP A 2 -29.10 -4.24 -15.85
C ASP A 2 -28.43 -3.15 -15.00
N PHE A 3 -29.11 -2.02 -14.84
CA PHE A 3 -28.58 -0.87 -14.10
C PHE A 3 -28.64 -1.07 -12.58
N ASP A 4 -29.55 -1.91 -12.08
CA ASP A 4 -29.67 -2.20 -10.66
C ASP A 4 -28.51 -3.09 -10.21
N ALA A 5 -28.17 -4.10 -11.01
CA ALA A 5 -26.98 -4.92 -10.79
C ALA A 5 -25.69 -4.09 -10.87
N ALA A 6 -25.57 -3.21 -11.88
CA ALA A 6 -24.42 -2.31 -12.00
C ALA A 6 -24.30 -1.35 -10.81
N TYR A 7 -25.42 -0.81 -10.32
CA TYR A 7 -25.44 0.05 -9.13
C TYR A 7 -24.95 -0.70 -7.89
N ALA A 8 -25.41 -1.94 -7.70
CA ALA A 8 -24.99 -2.79 -6.57
C ALA A 8 -23.48 -3.08 -6.60
N GLU A 9 -22.92 -3.38 -7.78
CA GLU A 9 -21.49 -3.62 -7.94
C GLU A 9 -20.65 -2.37 -7.63
N VAL A 10 -20.99 -1.22 -8.22
CA VAL A 10 -20.25 0.03 -8.00
C VAL A 10 -20.32 0.47 -6.53
N SER A 11 -21.45 0.23 -5.88
CA SER A 11 -21.66 0.58 -4.47
C SER A 11 -20.71 -0.13 -3.51
N LYS A 12 -20.10 -1.27 -3.91
CA LYS A 12 -19.10 -1.98 -3.10
C LYS A 12 -17.83 -1.16 -2.86
N PHE A 13 -17.45 -0.28 -3.80
CA PHE A 13 -16.21 0.50 -3.73
C PHE A 13 -16.40 2.01 -3.90
N GLN A 14 -17.59 2.48 -4.26
CA GLN A 14 -17.95 3.90 -4.19
C GLN A 14 -19.32 4.06 -3.53
N PRO A 15 -19.40 4.62 -2.30
CA PRO A 15 -20.67 4.95 -1.68
C PRO A 15 -21.46 5.95 -2.53
N ASN A 16 -22.77 5.72 -2.67
CA ASN A 16 -23.71 6.57 -3.41
C ASN A 16 -23.22 6.97 -4.82
N PRO A 17 -23.00 5.99 -5.71
CA PRO A 17 -22.48 6.28 -7.04
C PRO A 17 -23.50 7.09 -7.85
N SER A 18 -23.01 8.12 -8.54
CA SER A 18 -23.84 8.88 -9.47
C SER A 18 -24.29 8.00 -10.63
N LEU A 19 -25.43 8.31 -11.25
CA LEU A 19 -25.90 7.60 -12.45
C LEU A 19 -24.82 7.60 -13.56
N ARG A 20 -24.05 8.69 -13.68
CA ARG A 20 -22.91 8.77 -14.59
C ARG A 20 -21.86 7.70 -14.29
N THR A 21 -21.52 7.48 -13.02
CA THR A 21 -20.57 6.42 -12.62
C THR A 21 -21.11 5.04 -12.97
N VAL A 22 -22.40 4.79 -12.74
CA VAL A 22 -23.05 3.51 -13.07
C VAL A 22 -23.04 3.25 -14.57
N ILE A 23 -23.34 4.26 -15.39
CA ILE A 23 -23.25 4.16 -16.86
C ILE A 23 -21.79 3.93 -17.28
N SER A 24 -20.83 4.65 -16.70
CA SER A 24 -19.41 4.44 -16.99
C SER A 24 -18.96 3.01 -16.64
N TRP A 25 -19.44 2.45 -15.53
CA TRP A 25 -19.16 1.08 -15.13
C TRP A 25 -19.70 0.07 -16.14
N CYS A 26 -20.94 0.27 -16.57
CA CYS A 26 -21.59 -0.49 -17.62
C CYS A 26 -20.76 -0.54 -18.93
N LEU A 27 -20.06 0.55 -19.28
CA LEU A 27 -19.22 0.63 -20.48
C LEU A 27 -17.79 0.12 -20.26
N TYR A 28 -17.17 0.45 -19.12
CA TYR A 28 -15.77 0.19 -18.82
C TYR A 28 -15.55 -0.21 -17.34
N PRO A 29 -15.95 -1.43 -16.92
CA PRO A 29 -15.92 -1.81 -15.51
C PRO A 29 -14.54 -1.67 -14.87
N LYS A 30 -13.51 -2.28 -15.48
CA LYS A 30 -12.12 -2.24 -14.98
C LYS A 30 -11.57 -0.82 -14.88
N VAL A 31 -11.79 0.00 -15.90
CA VAL A 31 -11.28 1.39 -15.94
C VAL A 31 -11.94 2.23 -14.84
N VAL A 32 -13.23 2.03 -14.59
CA VAL A 32 -13.95 2.75 -13.53
C VAL A 32 -13.47 2.30 -12.15
N GLU A 33 -13.23 1.01 -11.94
CA GLU A 33 -12.67 0.50 -10.70
C GLU A 33 -11.30 1.12 -10.41
N GLU A 34 -10.39 1.05 -11.38
CA GLU A 34 -9.04 1.61 -11.29
C GLU A 34 -9.09 3.12 -11.08
N PHE A 35 -9.95 3.84 -11.81
CA PHE A 35 -10.13 5.28 -11.65
C PHE A 35 -10.59 5.66 -10.24
N ILE A 36 -11.56 4.94 -9.67
CA ILE A 36 -12.06 5.21 -8.32
C ILE A 36 -11.00 4.89 -7.28
N ARG A 37 -10.28 3.77 -7.43
CA ARG A 37 -9.16 3.40 -6.56
C ARG A 37 -8.06 4.46 -6.59
N HIS A 38 -7.65 4.88 -7.79
CA HIS A 38 -6.65 5.92 -7.99
C HIS A 38 -7.08 7.26 -7.39
N ARG A 39 -8.35 7.65 -7.57
CA ARG A 39 -8.89 8.88 -6.96
C ARG A 39 -8.95 8.81 -5.43
N ARG A 40 -9.16 7.63 -4.85
CA ARG A 40 -9.13 7.43 -3.38
C ARG A 40 -7.71 7.59 -2.83
N GLU A 41 -6.72 7.06 -3.54
CA GLU A 41 -5.31 7.11 -3.13
C GLU A 41 -4.69 8.51 -3.30
N TYR A 42 -4.86 9.12 -4.47
CA TYR A 42 -4.19 10.40 -4.81
C TYR A 42 -5.09 11.64 -4.68
N GLY A 43 -6.39 11.45 -4.44
CA GLY A 43 -7.35 12.54 -4.38
C GLY A 43 -7.61 13.18 -5.74
N TYR A 44 -7.98 14.46 -5.72
CA TYR A 44 -8.35 15.22 -6.92
C TYR A 44 -7.16 15.96 -7.53
N ILE A 45 -6.44 15.28 -8.41
CA ILE A 45 -5.20 15.80 -9.04
C ILE A 45 -5.43 16.58 -10.35
N MET A 46 -6.67 16.65 -10.86
CA MET A 46 -6.98 17.28 -12.15
C MET A 46 -6.74 18.79 -12.21
N ARG A 47 -6.59 19.46 -11.06
CA ARG A 47 -6.29 20.91 -10.98
C ARG A 47 -4.80 21.20 -10.83
N MET A 48 -3.97 20.18 -10.88
CA MET A 48 -2.52 20.31 -10.90
C MET A 48 -2.06 20.82 -12.28
N GLY A 49 -1.02 21.67 -12.30
CA GLY A 49 -0.40 22.08 -13.57
C GLY A 49 0.17 20.87 -14.31
N SER A 50 0.03 20.82 -15.64
CA SER A 50 0.43 19.66 -16.45
C SER A 50 1.90 19.29 -16.24
N HIS A 51 2.80 20.26 -16.10
CA HIS A 51 4.22 19.96 -15.88
C HIS A 51 4.45 19.26 -14.54
N VAL A 52 3.75 19.65 -13.47
CA VAL A 52 3.82 18.99 -12.16
C VAL A 52 3.22 17.60 -12.22
N PHE A 53 2.10 17.46 -12.92
CA PHE A 53 1.44 16.16 -13.07
C PHE A 53 2.35 15.14 -13.78
N PHE A 54 3.05 15.56 -14.85
CA PHE A 54 3.89 14.64 -15.63
C PHE A 54 5.32 14.50 -15.11
N ASN A 55 5.91 15.54 -14.52
CA ASN A 55 7.34 15.58 -14.18
C ASN A 55 7.63 15.81 -12.70
N GLY A 56 6.61 16.07 -11.88
CA GLY A 56 6.78 16.52 -10.50
C GLY A 56 7.26 17.97 -10.41
N MET A 57 7.81 18.35 -9.26
CA MET A 57 8.26 19.71 -8.97
C MET A 57 9.79 19.78 -8.93
N ALA A 58 10.38 20.88 -9.39
CA ALA A 58 11.80 21.17 -9.20
C ALA A 58 12.06 21.66 -7.76
N VAL A 59 13.28 21.43 -7.24
CA VAL A 59 13.66 21.88 -5.89
C VAL A 59 13.52 23.40 -5.78
N GLY A 60 12.78 23.87 -4.77
CA GLY A 60 12.45 25.27 -4.55
C GLY A 60 11.23 25.77 -5.33
N GLU A 61 10.69 24.99 -6.26
CA GLU A 61 9.49 25.33 -7.02
C GLU A 61 8.28 25.44 -6.10
N THR A 62 7.41 26.42 -6.36
CA THR A 62 6.14 26.61 -5.65
C THR A 62 4.97 26.44 -6.61
N ASN A 63 4.05 25.53 -6.29
CA ASN A 63 2.83 25.32 -7.03
C ASN A 63 1.59 25.69 -6.18
N LYS A 64 0.56 26.23 -6.83
CA LYS A 64 -0.70 26.60 -6.19
C LYS A 64 -1.82 25.72 -6.74
N ILE A 65 -2.36 24.85 -5.90
CA ILE A 65 -3.45 23.94 -6.27
C ILE A 65 -4.74 24.44 -5.63
N ASN A 66 -5.68 24.87 -6.46
CA ASN A 66 -7.02 25.24 -6.01
C ASN A 66 -7.84 23.96 -5.76
N ILE A 67 -8.24 23.68 -4.53
CA ILE A 67 -9.04 22.48 -4.21
C ILE A 67 -10.55 22.76 -4.27
N GLU A 68 -10.96 23.96 -3.88
CA GLU A 68 -12.34 24.45 -3.86
C GLU A 68 -12.31 25.98 -4.00
N ASP A 69 -13.42 26.60 -4.38
CA ASP A 69 -13.48 28.06 -4.48
C ASP A 69 -13.10 28.72 -3.15
N GLY A 70 -12.05 29.56 -3.19
CA GLY A 70 -11.46 30.20 -2.02
C GLY A 70 -10.44 29.36 -1.23
N LYS A 71 -10.25 28.08 -1.54
CA LYS A 71 -9.25 27.20 -0.89
C LYS A 71 -8.13 26.84 -1.86
N THR A 72 -6.96 27.45 -1.63
CA THR A 72 -5.74 27.17 -2.40
C THR A 72 -4.67 26.57 -1.50
N LEU A 73 -4.13 25.42 -1.90
CA LEU A 73 -2.93 24.85 -1.30
C LEU A 73 -1.71 25.45 -2.00
N VAL A 74 -0.84 26.09 -1.23
CA VAL A 74 0.48 26.53 -1.69
C VAL A 74 1.48 25.48 -1.27
N ILE A 75 2.00 24.74 -2.25
CA ILE A 75 2.96 23.66 -2.03
C ILE A 75 4.31 24.14 -2.57
N LYS A 76 5.33 24.18 -1.73
CA LYS A 76 6.71 24.43 -2.15
C LYS A 76 7.53 23.17 -1.94
N TYR A 77 8.16 22.68 -2.99
CA TYR A 77 9.01 21.50 -2.87
C TYR A 77 10.38 21.90 -2.33
N LEU A 78 10.80 21.31 -1.21
CA LEU A 78 12.08 21.61 -0.56
C LEU A 78 13.20 20.66 -1.00
N GLY A 79 12.86 19.44 -1.40
CA GLY A 79 13.83 18.46 -1.89
C GLY A 79 13.61 17.06 -1.34
N LEU A 80 14.60 16.21 -1.59
CA LEU A 80 14.66 14.85 -1.06
C LEU A 80 15.59 14.82 0.15
N GLY A 81 15.19 14.08 1.18
CA GLY A 81 16.06 13.63 2.25
C GLY A 81 16.77 12.32 1.90
N ASP A 82 17.32 11.68 2.92
CA ASP A 82 18.02 10.41 2.79
C ASP A 82 17.07 9.25 2.41
N VAL A 83 17.66 8.19 1.85
CA VAL A 83 16.96 6.92 1.61
C VAL A 83 16.86 6.20 2.94
N ASN A 84 15.63 5.86 3.32
CA ASN A 84 15.33 5.07 4.50
C ASN A 84 15.72 3.60 4.27
N GLU A 85 16.00 2.86 5.34
CA GLU A 85 16.33 1.43 5.27
C GLU A 85 15.22 0.58 4.63
N ASP A 86 13.99 1.09 4.63
CA ASP A 86 12.83 0.44 4.05
C ASP A 86 12.72 0.56 2.52
N GLY A 87 13.63 1.28 1.86
CA GLY A 87 13.60 1.56 0.42
C GLY A 87 12.74 2.76 0.04
N THR A 88 12.19 3.48 1.01
CA THR A 88 11.53 4.78 0.78
C THR A 88 12.54 5.92 0.87
N ARG A 89 12.18 7.07 0.29
CA ARG A 89 12.93 8.32 0.42
C ARG A 89 12.01 9.39 0.97
N THR A 90 12.52 10.15 1.94
CA THR A 90 11.76 11.25 2.53
C THR A 90 11.68 12.41 1.55
N VAL A 91 10.47 12.87 1.25
CA VAL A 91 10.19 14.03 0.40
C VAL A 91 9.75 15.18 1.30
N GLN A 92 10.45 16.32 1.21
CA GLN A 92 10.20 17.49 2.06
C GLN A 92 9.51 18.59 1.26
N PHE A 93 8.47 19.18 1.84
CA PHE A 93 7.74 20.30 1.25
C PHE A 93 7.21 21.27 2.30
N GLU A 94 6.92 22.50 1.90
CA GLU A 94 6.12 23.45 2.68
C GLU A 94 4.71 23.46 2.13
N LEU A 95 3.73 23.18 3.00
CA LEU A 95 2.31 23.28 2.70
C LEU A 95 1.74 24.47 3.47
N ASN A 96 1.31 25.51 2.76
CA ASN A 96 0.81 26.76 3.32
C ASN A 96 1.78 27.37 4.37
N GLY A 97 3.09 27.28 4.10
CA GLY A 97 4.15 27.79 4.98
C GLY A 97 4.56 26.83 6.11
N MET A 98 3.89 25.69 6.28
CA MET A 98 4.26 24.68 7.27
C MET A 98 5.08 23.57 6.62
N ARG A 99 6.26 23.27 7.16
CA ARG A 99 7.07 22.13 6.72
C ARG A 99 6.36 20.81 6.98
N ARG A 100 6.42 19.92 5.99
CA ARG A 100 5.86 18.58 5.98
C ARG A 100 6.85 17.64 5.31
N GLU A 101 6.83 16.40 5.75
CA GLU A 101 7.65 15.33 5.22
C GLU A 101 6.76 14.13 4.93
N VAL A 102 7.00 13.47 3.80
CA VAL A 102 6.30 12.24 3.40
C VAL A 102 7.31 11.24 2.88
N ALA A 103 7.27 10.00 3.38
CA ALA A 103 8.10 8.91 2.86
C ALA A 103 7.46 8.34 1.59
N VAL A 104 8.20 8.30 0.49
CA VAL A 104 7.73 7.79 -0.81
C VAL A 104 8.66 6.66 -1.27
N PRO A 105 8.15 5.50 -1.71
CA PRO A 105 8.98 4.45 -2.29
C PRO A 105 9.86 4.97 -3.43
N ASP A 106 11.17 4.75 -3.33
CA ASP A 106 12.10 5.20 -4.37
C ASP A 106 12.44 4.06 -5.31
N LYS A 107 11.90 4.12 -6.53
CA LYS A 107 12.13 3.12 -7.59
C LYS A 107 13.60 3.04 -8.04
N PHE A 108 14.40 4.08 -7.77
CA PHE A 108 15.82 4.16 -8.11
C PHE A 108 16.75 4.01 -6.92
N ALA A 109 16.21 3.96 -5.70
CA ALA A 109 17.00 3.57 -4.55
C ALA A 109 17.47 2.14 -4.79
N GLN A 110 18.77 1.98 -5.02
CA GLN A 110 19.45 0.73 -4.73
C GLN A 110 19.45 0.57 -3.21
N GLY A 111 18.28 0.29 -2.65
CA GLY A 111 18.16 -0.08 -1.25
C GLY A 111 19.06 -1.29 -1.04
N LYS A 112 19.95 -1.20 -0.05
CA LYS A 112 20.68 -2.38 0.44
C LYS A 112 19.75 -3.43 1.06
N GLY A 113 18.44 -3.16 1.15
CA GLY A 113 17.39 -4.13 1.40
C GLY A 113 16.46 -4.23 0.19
N ALA A 114 16.24 -5.44 -0.31
CA ALA A 114 15.24 -5.71 -1.34
C ALA A 114 13.87 -5.17 -0.88
N ALA A 115 13.11 -4.57 -1.80
CA ALA A 115 11.74 -4.16 -1.55
C ALA A 115 10.96 -5.37 -1.01
N VAL A 116 10.48 -5.25 0.21
CA VAL A 116 9.82 -6.32 0.93
C VAL A 116 8.34 -6.36 0.55
N ALA A 117 7.84 -7.51 0.08
CA ALA A 117 6.42 -7.70 -0.17
C ALA A 117 5.61 -7.65 1.13
N LEU A 118 4.49 -6.91 1.13
CA LEU A 118 3.53 -6.89 2.23
C LEU A 118 2.38 -7.86 1.92
N ALA A 119 1.86 -8.54 2.94
CA ALA A 119 0.67 -9.38 2.82
C ALA A 119 -0.58 -8.51 2.64
N ASP A 120 -1.45 -8.87 1.71
CA ASP A 120 -2.77 -8.24 1.56
C ASP A 120 -3.67 -8.66 2.75
N PRO A 121 -4.17 -7.72 3.58
CA PRO A 121 -5.03 -8.04 4.71
C PRO A 121 -6.34 -8.75 4.33
N GLU A 122 -6.83 -8.56 3.12
CA GLU A 122 -8.06 -9.17 2.60
C GLU A 122 -7.82 -10.57 2.01
N ASP A 123 -6.56 -10.90 1.68
CA ASP A 123 -6.18 -12.21 1.15
C ASP A 123 -5.76 -13.17 2.27
N LYS A 124 -6.64 -14.12 2.60
CA LYS A 124 -6.35 -15.13 3.65
C LYS A 124 -5.25 -16.11 3.28
N SER A 125 -4.92 -16.24 1.99
CA SER A 125 -3.81 -17.10 1.54
C SER A 125 -2.45 -16.53 1.93
N GLN A 126 -2.38 -15.23 2.24
CA GLN A 126 -1.15 -14.52 2.57
C GLN A 126 -1.00 -14.37 4.08
N VAL A 127 0.12 -14.88 4.60
CA VAL A 127 0.45 -14.77 6.02
C VAL A 127 1.54 -13.72 6.20
N GLY A 128 1.16 -12.58 6.80
CA GLY A 128 2.07 -11.49 7.12
C GLY A 128 2.60 -11.53 8.56
N ALA A 129 3.72 -10.86 8.83
CA ALA A 129 4.22 -10.63 10.17
C ALA A 129 3.25 -9.75 10.97
N SER A 130 2.89 -10.19 12.18
CA SER A 130 2.00 -9.44 13.08
C SER A 130 2.67 -8.20 13.70
N ILE A 131 4.00 -8.25 13.86
CA ILE A 131 4.82 -7.20 14.47
C ILE A 131 6.15 -7.07 13.71
N PRO A 132 6.81 -5.90 13.74
CA PRO A 132 8.18 -5.80 13.25
C PRO A 132 9.13 -6.50 14.25
N GLY A 133 10.15 -7.20 13.75
CA GLY A 133 11.06 -7.97 14.59
C GLY A 133 11.99 -8.87 13.79
N MET A 134 12.54 -9.89 14.42
CA MET A 134 13.36 -10.92 13.78
C MET A 134 12.61 -12.24 13.76
N VAL A 135 12.58 -12.94 12.63
CA VAL A 135 12.01 -14.30 12.57
C VAL A 135 12.90 -15.23 13.38
N SER A 136 12.45 -15.64 14.56
CA SER A 136 13.22 -16.55 15.42
C SER A 136 13.15 -17.98 14.92
N LYS A 137 11.98 -18.39 14.39
CA LYS A 137 11.76 -19.74 13.89
C LYS A 137 10.60 -19.83 12.91
N ILE A 138 10.79 -20.59 11.85
CA ILE A 138 9.71 -21.05 10.96
C ILE A 138 9.35 -22.50 11.33
N THR A 139 8.06 -22.77 11.57
CA THR A 139 7.59 -24.08 12.06
C THR A 139 7.07 -25.01 10.96
N VAL A 140 7.00 -24.53 9.73
CA VAL A 140 6.45 -25.24 8.56
C VAL A 140 7.41 -25.20 7.38
N LYS A 141 7.16 -26.05 6.38
CA LYS A 141 7.91 -26.11 5.12
C LYS A 141 6.95 -26.05 3.93
N PRO A 142 7.42 -25.62 2.74
CA PRO A 142 6.63 -25.73 1.51
C PRO A 142 6.13 -27.17 1.31
N GLY A 143 4.83 -27.32 1.03
CA GLY A 143 4.16 -28.60 0.89
C GLY A 143 3.51 -29.16 2.17
N ASP A 144 3.75 -28.55 3.34
CA ASP A 144 3.10 -28.97 4.58
C ASP A 144 1.62 -28.58 4.61
N GLN A 145 0.77 -29.46 5.15
CA GLN A 145 -0.62 -29.11 5.44
C GLN A 145 -0.71 -28.34 6.77
N VAL A 146 -1.47 -27.25 6.75
CA VAL A 146 -1.75 -26.44 7.93
C VAL A 146 -3.25 -26.28 8.13
N VAL A 147 -3.67 -26.16 9.38
CA VAL A 147 -5.04 -25.78 9.76
C VAL A 147 -5.09 -24.30 10.15
N GLU A 148 -6.30 -23.71 10.10
CA GLU A 148 -6.50 -22.34 10.57
C GLU A 148 -6.05 -22.19 12.04
N ASN A 149 -5.41 -21.07 12.35
CA ASN A 149 -4.79 -20.76 13.65
C ASN A 149 -3.59 -21.65 14.05
N GLN A 150 -3.12 -22.54 13.18
CA GLN A 150 -1.85 -23.24 13.41
C GLN A 150 -0.67 -22.27 13.37
N VAL A 151 0.26 -22.39 14.31
CA VAL A 151 1.49 -21.58 14.34
C VAL A 151 2.39 -21.98 13.18
N VAL A 152 2.78 -20.99 12.36
CA VAL A 152 3.62 -21.17 11.16
C VAL A 152 4.97 -20.48 11.24
N ALA A 153 5.09 -19.43 12.06
CA ALA A 153 6.35 -18.74 12.33
C ALA A 153 6.31 -18.08 13.72
N VAL A 154 7.49 -17.74 14.25
CA VAL A 154 7.66 -16.97 15.48
C VAL A 154 8.53 -15.76 15.18
N VAL A 155 8.07 -14.58 15.60
CA VAL A 155 8.80 -13.32 15.45
C VAL A 155 9.19 -12.83 16.84
N GLU A 156 10.47 -12.57 17.04
CA GLU A 156 11.03 -11.97 18.24
C GLU A 156 11.15 -10.44 18.05
N ALA A 157 10.58 -9.69 18.98
CA ALA A 157 10.75 -8.25 19.06
C ALA A 157 10.91 -7.83 20.52
N MET A 158 11.91 -6.98 20.81
CA MET A 158 12.15 -6.47 22.17
C MET A 158 12.23 -7.56 23.26
N LYS A 159 12.87 -8.72 22.95
CA LYS A 159 12.96 -9.91 23.82
C LYS A 159 11.64 -10.62 24.11
N MET A 160 10.59 -10.33 23.34
CA MET A 160 9.32 -11.04 23.39
C MET A 160 9.10 -11.81 22.09
N GLU A 161 8.68 -13.06 22.21
CA GLU A 161 8.30 -13.89 21.06
C GLU A 161 6.80 -13.77 20.81
N THR A 162 6.43 -13.56 19.55
CA THR A 162 5.05 -13.53 19.09
C THR A 162 4.85 -14.58 18.01
N SER A 163 3.89 -15.48 18.23
CA SER A 163 3.53 -16.50 17.25
C SER A 163 2.71 -15.89 16.11
N VAL A 164 3.08 -16.23 14.88
CA VAL A 164 2.30 -15.94 13.66
C VAL A 164 1.55 -17.21 13.27
N VAL A 165 0.26 -17.07 13.02
CA VAL A 165 -0.65 -18.19 12.75
C VAL A 165 -1.21 -18.16 11.34
N ALA A 166 -1.56 -19.34 10.81
CA ALA A 166 -2.24 -19.47 9.52
C ALA A 166 -3.66 -18.88 9.58
N ARG A 167 -4.04 -18.10 8.56
CA ARG A 167 -5.37 -17.46 8.45
C ARG A 167 -6.41 -18.34 7.75
N MET A 168 -5.98 -19.50 7.24
CA MET A 168 -6.84 -20.50 6.62
C MET A 168 -6.17 -21.88 6.70
N ALA A 169 -6.97 -22.93 6.55
CA ALA A 169 -6.44 -24.28 6.31
C ALA A 169 -6.04 -24.44 4.84
N GLY A 170 -4.98 -25.20 4.58
CA GLY A 170 -4.48 -25.42 3.22
C GLY A 170 -3.07 -26.03 3.21
N THR A 171 -2.39 -25.94 2.08
CA THR A 171 -1.01 -26.39 1.92
C THR A 171 -0.09 -25.18 1.79
N VAL A 172 1.02 -25.15 2.53
CA VAL A 172 2.04 -24.10 2.39
C VAL A 172 2.60 -24.13 0.97
N ASP A 173 2.53 -23.03 0.26
CA ASP A 173 2.98 -22.92 -1.13
C ASP A 173 4.43 -22.43 -1.19
N GLU A 174 4.68 -21.19 -0.74
CA GLU A 174 6.03 -20.60 -0.69
C GLU A 174 6.32 -19.98 0.67
N ILE A 175 7.60 -19.99 1.07
CA ILE A 175 8.11 -19.28 2.26
C ILE A 175 9.14 -18.26 1.79
N LEU A 176 8.89 -16.99 2.07
CA LEU A 176 9.62 -15.83 1.54
C LEU A 176 10.68 -15.29 2.53
N VAL A 177 10.72 -15.84 3.74
CA VAL A 177 11.64 -15.45 4.81
C VAL A 177 12.46 -16.64 5.30
N LYS A 178 13.49 -16.37 6.09
CA LYS A 178 14.35 -17.39 6.72
C LYS A 178 14.50 -17.07 8.21
N ASP A 179 14.89 -18.06 8.99
CA ASP A 179 15.29 -17.85 10.39
C ASP A 179 16.40 -16.80 10.48
N GLY A 180 16.30 -15.89 11.45
CA GLY A 180 17.18 -14.74 11.63
C GLY A 180 16.90 -13.55 10.70
N HIS A 181 15.91 -13.63 9.81
CA HIS A 181 15.57 -12.52 8.92
C HIS A 181 14.78 -11.43 9.69
N ALA A 182 15.22 -10.18 9.58
CA ALA A 182 14.45 -9.03 10.08
C ALA A 182 13.21 -8.80 9.21
N VAL A 183 12.07 -8.59 9.85
CA VAL A 183 10.77 -8.39 9.19
C VAL A 183 10.07 -7.13 9.69
N LYS A 184 9.29 -6.50 8.81
CA LYS A 184 8.40 -5.36 9.15
C LYS A 184 7.00 -5.86 9.50
N ALA A 185 6.22 -5.03 10.19
CA ALA A 185 4.80 -5.29 10.35
C ALA A 185 4.12 -5.44 8.99
N GLY A 186 3.31 -6.48 8.83
CA GLY A 186 2.61 -6.79 7.59
C GLY A 186 3.47 -7.40 6.47
N GLN A 187 4.78 -7.56 6.66
CA GLN A 187 5.64 -8.23 5.67
C GLN A 187 5.16 -9.65 5.40
N LEU A 188 5.02 -10.00 4.13
CA LEU A 188 4.62 -11.34 3.69
C LEU A 188 5.71 -12.35 4.10
N LEU A 189 5.30 -13.36 4.86
CA LEU A 189 6.18 -14.42 5.35
C LEU A 189 6.06 -15.68 4.50
N LEU A 190 4.83 -16.08 4.20
CA LEU A 190 4.51 -17.27 3.41
C LEU A 190 3.11 -17.18 2.78
N THR A 191 2.87 -18.05 1.81
CA THR A 191 1.58 -18.23 1.12
C THR A 191 1.02 -19.63 1.34
N ILE A 192 -0.31 -19.75 1.30
CA ILE A 192 -1.07 -21.00 1.48
C ILE A 192 -2.00 -21.17 0.28
N LYS A 193 -2.15 -22.40 -0.23
CA LYS A 193 -3.10 -22.76 -1.29
C LYS A 193 -4.08 -23.85 -0.88
#